data_AF-A0ABD3MUX2-F1
#
_entry.id   AF-A0ABD3MUX2-F1
#
_cell.length_a   1.000
_cell.length_b   1.000
_cell.length_c   1.000
_cell.angle_alpha   90.00
_cell.angle_beta   90.00
_cell.angle_gamma   90.00
#
_symmetry.space_group_name_H-M   'P 1'
#
loop_
_entity.id
_entity.type
_entity.pdbx_description
1 polymer ?
#
loop_
_entity_poly.entity_id
_entity_poly.type
_entity_poly.pdbx_seq_one_letter_code
_entity_poly.pdbx_strand_id
1 'polypeptide(L)'
;MAKAVLEKSQYWANYSGAFQDDLAKLMVPCDSPEGHIFINEGDRINSFLIVESGTLYRTKRQSEEGTEADVPFQIDVVGPGSVTGFLHVAGASPHEEVAFATIVAGTGGARVWEVSGDDFRKMCESNSMHSLEVVKVLSNRLRSTTKIVRSIVDKYHDEDENGSSTKKSLIKVLCYDTTSWVKETFEPQVKAFNESGKDLMVKMDFTNDRLNAHTARFAVGYDAICLFVNDTADAGTITVLSMCGVKLIAMRCAGFDRVDIKTAKTFGISIVRVPAYSPYAVAEHAIALLMSVNRRIPAASTRVKMADFTLDSSLLGMDIHGKTVGVMGTGQIGQILCRIITGFGANLLAYDVFESDAVKNMGGKYVTQEEIYKNCDVIFLMMPLLPATKHTINTSVLPLLKKGVILINTSRGGLIDTSALVTGLQSDIIGGCGLDVYENEGDYFFQDWSGKAIIDSTLTALLGNNRVVMTAHQAFFTREAIDKIVSTTIENIDNFSTGLRGKDLPNSIC
;
A
#
# COMPACT_ATOMS: atom_id res chain seq x y z
N MET A 1 26.85 33.55 16.14
CA MET A 1 27.83 32.57 16.64
C MET A 1 27.23 31.17 16.68
N ALA A 2 26.10 30.94 17.38
CA ALA A 2 25.40 29.64 17.44
C ALA A 2 25.16 28.96 16.07
N LYS A 3 24.64 29.67 15.07
CA LYS A 3 24.44 29.13 13.71
C LYS A 3 25.71 28.58 13.07
N ALA A 4 26.85 29.27 13.23
CA ALA A 4 28.12 28.83 12.67
C ALA A 4 28.62 27.52 13.31
N VAL A 5 28.20 27.22 14.54
CA VAL A 5 28.46 25.94 15.21
C VAL A 5 27.61 24.84 14.58
N LEU A 6 26.34 25.11 14.24
CA LEU A 6 25.46 24.16 13.56
C LEU A 6 25.94 23.85 12.13
N GLU A 7 26.38 24.86 11.39
CA GLU A 7 26.91 24.70 10.02
C GLU A 7 28.19 23.85 9.98
N LYS A 8 29.00 23.89 11.04
CA LYS A 8 30.22 23.07 11.20
C LYS A 8 29.95 21.74 11.89
N SER A 9 28.75 21.54 12.44
CA SER A 9 28.42 20.33 13.19
C SER A 9 28.22 19.15 12.25
N GLN A 10 28.84 18.02 12.59
CA GLN A 10 28.58 16.75 11.92
C GLN A 10 27.10 16.37 12.01
N TYR A 11 26.39 16.80 13.06
CA TYR A 11 24.99 16.49 13.27
C TYR A 11 24.05 17.41 12.46
N TRP A 12 24.31 18.71 12.50
CA TRP A 12 23.35 19.74 12.09
C TRP A 12 23.61 20.38 10.71
N ALA A 13 24.76 20.12 10.08
CA ALA A 13 25.13 20.75 8.80
C ALA A 13 24.17 20.44 7.63
N ASN A 14 23.45 19.31 7.68
CA ASN A 14 22.56 18.87 6.60
C ASN A 14 21.09 19.33 6.75
N TYR A 15 20.80 20.16 7.76
CA TYR A 15 19.48 20.76 7.97
C TYR A 15 19.35 22.05 7.16
N SER A 16 18.12 22.50 6.89
CA SER A 16 17.92 23.75 6.15
C SER A 16 18.43 24.95 6.95
N GLY A 17 18.76 26.04 6.24
CA GLY A 17 19.16 27.29 6.88
C GLY A 17 18.10 27.82 7.84
N ALA A 18 16.82 27.67 7.49
CA ALA A 18 15.70 28.05 8.35
C ALA A 18 15.65 27.23 9.64
N PHE A 19 15.81 25.90 9.55
CA PHE A 19 15.89 25.03 10.72
C PHE A 19 17.07 25.40 11.61
N GLN A 20 18.25 25.64 11.01
CA GLN A 20 19.45 26.04 11.76
C GLN A 20 19.28 27.42 12.43
N ASP A 21 18.59 28.36 11.78
CA ASP A 21 18.30 29.68 12.35
C ASP A 21 17.40 29.57 13.57
N ASP A 22 16.37 28.74 13.52
CA ASP A 22 15.45 28.55 14.64
C ASP A 22 16.08 27.73 15.77
N LEU A 23 16.85 26.69 15.46
CA LEU A 23 17.61 25.94 16.47
C LEU A 23 18.65 26.84 17.15
N ALA A 24 19.33 27.71 16.41
CA ALA A 24 20.32 28.63 16.95
C ALA A 24 19.74 29.62 17.98
N LYS A 25 18.44 29.94 17.90
CA LYS A 25 17.76 30.79 18.89
C LYS A 25 17.54 30.08 20.23
N LEU A 26 17.53 28.74 20.23
CA LEU A 26 17.32 27.92 21.42
C LEU A 26 18.64 27.55 22.13
N MET A 27 19.78 27.80 21.49
CA MET A 27 21.10 27.41 21.99
C MET A 27 21.61 28.38 23.06
N VAL A 28 21.82 27.87 24.27
CA VAL A 28 22.41 28.62 25.40
C VAL A 28 23.88 28.25 25.55
N PRO A 29 24.83 29.19 25.47
CA PRO A 29 26.25 28.88 25.60
C PRO A 29 26.61 28.58 27.05
N CYS A 30 27.43 27.54 27.25
CA CYS A 30 27.99 27.14 28.53
C CYS A 30 29.50 26.93 28.39
N ASP A 31 30.27 27.84 29.00
CA ASP A 31 31.72 27.74 29.11
C ASP A 31 32.03 27.03 30.43
N SER A 32 32.56 25.82 30.36
CA SER A 32 32.70 24.95 31.52
C SER A 32 34.18 24.59 31.78
N PRO A 33 34.69 24.82 32.99
CA PRO A 33 36.05 24.43 33.34
C PRO A 33 36.19 22.91 33.36
N GLU A 34 37.44 22.44 33.29
CA GLU A 34 37.76 21.01 33.43
C GLU A 34 37.10 20.41 34.68
N GLY A 35 36.49 19.23 34.52
CA GLY A 35 35.81 18.53 35.60
C GLY A 35 34.37 19.01 35.89
N HIS A 36 33.85 20.00 35.17
CA HIS A 36 32.46 20.41 35.30
C HIS A 36 31.50 19.31 34.81
N ILE A 37 30.59 18.88 35.68
CA ILE A 37 29.61 17.85 35.37
C ILE A 37 28.34 18.50 34.81
N PHE A 38 27.96 18.08 33.61
CA PHE A 38 26.73 18.54 32.95
C PHE A 38 25.53 17.67 33.33
N ILE A 39 25.73 16.36 33.39
CA ILE A 39 24.69 15.36 33.65
C ILE A 39 25.32 14.24 34.48
N ASN A 40 24.71 13.84 35.60
CA ASN A 40 25.14 12.66 36.35
C ASN A 40 24.45 11.40 35.83
N GLU A 41 25.11 10.26 35.96
CA GLU A 41 24.46 8.96 35.78
C GLU A 41 23.22 8.84 36.68
N GLY A 42 22.08 8.44 36.11
CA GLY A 42 20.78 8.38 36.78
C GLY A 42 19.96 9.67 36.74
N ASP A 43 20.52 10.81 36.33
CA ASP A 43 19.76 12.06 36.20
C ASP A 43 18.77 11.97 35.03
N ARG A 44 17.61 12.61 35.18
CA ARG A 44 16.67 12.75 34.06
C ARG A 44 17.22 13.72 33.03
N ILE A 45 17.36 13.28 31.78
CA ILE A 45 17.87 14.11 30.68
C ILE A 45 16.70 14.78 29.96
N ASN A 46 16.65 16.10 30.00
CA ASN A 46 15.72 16.90 29.18
C ASN A 46 16.43 18.02 28.39
N SER A 47 17.73 17.87 28.15
CA SER A 47 18.49 18.77 27.28
C SER A 47 19.52 17.99 26.48
N PHE A 48 20.02 18.60 25.42
CA PHE A 48 21.15 18.07 24.66
C PHE A 48 22.23 19.13 24.48
N LEU A 49 23.48 18.67 24.41
CA LEU A 49 24.65 19.52 24.33
C LEU A 49 25.28 19.41 22.95
N ILE A 50 25.59 20.55 22.34
CA ILE A 50 26.36 20.66 21.11
C ILE A 50 27.75 21.18 21.47
N VAL A 51 28.81 20.42 21.16
CA VAL A 51 30.18 20.81 21.53
C VAL A 51 30.73 21.80 20.50
N GLU A 52 31.07 23.02 20.94
CA GLU A 52 31.73 24.02 20.09
C GLU A 52 33.26 23.84 20.10
N SER A 53 33.85 23.69 21.30
CA SER A 53 35.30 23.47 21.47
C SER A 53 35.61 22.68 22.74
N GLY A 54 36.77 22.03 22.81
CA GLY A 54 37.14 21.13 23.90
C GLY A 54 36.53 19.74 23.74
N THR A 55 36.54 18.95 24.80
CA THR A 55 36.02 17.57 24.82
C THR A 55 35.10 17.35 26.01
N LEU A 56 34.12 16.46 25.85
CA LEU A 56 33.34 15.92 26.96
C LEU A 56 33.70 14.45 27.15
N TYR A 57 33.92 14.03 28.39
CA TYR A 57 34.08 12.63 28.74
C TYR A 57 32.75 12.07 29.21
N ARG A 58 32.39 10.89 28.72
CA ARG A 58 31.29 10.08 29.27
C ARG A 58 31.90 9.04 30.20
N THR A 59 31.58 9.09 31.48
CA THR A 59 32.15 8.20 32.50
C THR A 59 31.07 7.41 33.22
N LYS A 60 31.39 6.16 33.59
CA LYS A 60 30.50 5.30 34.39
C LYS A 60 31.16 4.92 35.70
N ARG A 61 30.36 4.64 36.73
CA ARG A 61 30.83 4.05 37.98
C ARG A 61 30.50 2.56 38.03
N GLN A 62 31.40 1.76 38.57
CA GLN A 62 31.20 0.32 38.75
C GLN A 62 31.30 0.01 40.25
N SER A 63 30.18 -0.35 40.89
CA SER A 63 30.19 -0.89 42.24
C SER A 63 30.31 -2.42 42.15
N GLU A 64 31.50 -2.98 42.39
CA GLU A 64 31.60 -4.38 42.75
C GLU A 64 31.37 -4.53 44.26
N GLU A 65 30.59 -5.53 44.68
CA GLU A 65 30.46 -5.87 46.10
C GLU A 65 31.84 -6.24 46.66
N GLY A 66 32.43 -5.36 47.47
CA GLY A 66 33.60 -5.68 48.30
C GLY A 66 34.91 -4.96 47.99
N THR A 67 34.96 -3.93 47.13
CA THR A 67 36.18 -3.12 46.91
C THR A 67 35.99 -1.66 47.32
N GLU A 68 36.86 -1.18 48.23
CA GLU A 68 36.99 0.24 48.59
C GLU A 68 37.74 0.99 47.47
N ALA A 69 37.04 1.37 46.38
CA ALA A 69 37.26 2.61 45.63
C ALA A 69 36.25 2.74 44.45
N ASP A 70 35.32 3.70 44.57
CA ASP A 70 34.34 4.10 43.57
C ASP A 70 35.01 4.94 42.45
N VAL A 71 35.86 4.34 41.63
CA VAL A 71 36.63 5.05 40.58
C VAL A 71 35.84 5.11 39.26
N PRO A 72 35.49 6.30 38.74
CA PRO A 72 34.83 6.42 37.44
C PRO A 72 35.78 6.04 36.30
N PHE A 73 35.31 5.23 35.35
CA PHE A 73 36.04 4.89 34.12
C PHE A 73 35.39 5.56 32.91
N GLN A 74 36.21 5.89 31.91
CA GLN A 74 35.75 6.58 30.69
C GLN A 74 35.20 5.58 29.66
N ILE A 75 33.99 5.83 29.18
CA ILE A 75 33.31 5.06 28.13
C ILE A 75 33.67 5.60 26.75
N ASP A 76 33.60 6.92 26.58
CA ASP A 76 33.74 7.58 25.28
C ASP A 76 34.12 9.06 25.43
N VAL A 77 34.60 9.68 24.35
CA VAL A 77 34.98 11.09 24.24
C VAL A 77 34.16 11.77 23.14
N VAL A 78 33.44 12.84 23.50
CA VAL A 78 32.66 13.64 22.56
C VAL A 78 33.44 14.92 22.23
N GLY A 79 33.87 15.06 20.98
CA GLY A 79 34.64 16.21 20.50
C GLY A 79 33.82 17.30 19.78
N PRO A 80 34.47 18.38 19.31
CA PRO A 80 33.82 19.52 18.66
C PRO A 80 32.95 19.13 17.46
N GLY A 81 31.81 19.80 17.30
CA GLY A 81 30.84 19.54 16.24
C GLY A 81 29.91 18.34 16.48
N SER A 82 30.12 17.59 17.56
CA SER A 82 29.27 16.46 17.97
C SER A 82 28.11 16.92 18.86
N VAL A 83 27.10 16.04 18.99
CA VAL A 83 25.95 16.24 19.88
C VAL A 83 25.84 15.08 20.87
N THR A 84 25.48 15.38 22.11
CA THR A 84 25.19 14.39 23.16
C THR A 84 23.85 14.69 23.82
N GLY A 85 23.10 13.66 24.25
CA GLY A 85 21.78 13.83 24.87
C GLY A 85 20.61 13.95 23.88
N PHE A 86 20.86 14.17 22.58
CA PHE A 86 19.80 14.42 21.60
C PHE A 86 18.77 13.29 21.48
N LEU A 87 19.18 12.02 21.56
CA LEU A 87 18.25 10.88 21.49
C LEU A 87 17.25 10.87 22.66
N HIS A 88 17.68 11.27 23.85
CA HIS A 88 16.81 11.39 25.03
C HIS A 88 15.75 12.48 24.82
N VAL A 89 16.12 13.58 24.15
CA VAL A 89 15.20 14.66 23.78
C VAL A 89 14.25 14.25 22.65
N ALA A 90 14.77 13.54 21.63
CA ALA A 90 14.02 13.13 20.44
C ALA A 90 13.06 11.94 20.68
N GLY A 91 13.20 11.22 21.79
CA GLY A 91 12.22 10.27 22.31
C GLY A 91 12.55 8.80 22.03
N ALA A 92 12.89 8.08 23.10
CA ALA A 92 12.73 6.64 23.20
C ALA A 92 12.44 6.31 24.69
N SER A 93 11.49 5.39 24.91
CA SER A 93 11.09 4.66 26.13
C SER A 93 11.22 5.31 27.55
N PRO A 94 10.28 5.10 28.48
CA PRO A 94 10.42 5.48 29.90
C PRO A 94 11.70 4.99 30.60
N HIS A 95 12.33 3.94 30.05
CA HIS A 95 13.61 3.39 30.54
C HIS A 95 14.85 4.17 30.06
N GLU A 96 14.70 5.10 29.11
CA GLU A 96 15.76 5.96 28.60
C GLU A 96 15.59 7.42 29.06
N GLU A 97 14.68 7.72 30.01
CA GLU A 97 14.58 9.06 30.59
C GLU A 97 15.78 9.44 31.47
N VAL A 98 16.55 8.45 31.92
CA VAL A 98 17.70 8.61 32.82
C VAL A 98 19.02 8.44 32.09
N ALA A 99 20.01 9.25 32.47
CA ALA A 99 21.35 9.22 31.93
C ALA A 99 22.06 7.90 32.24
N PHE A 100 22.52 7.18 31.21
CA PHE A 100 23.29 5.94 31.39
C PHE A 100 24.75 6.17 31.84
N ALA A 101 25.25 7.40 31.73
CA ALA A 101 26.61 7.77 32.06
C ALA A 101 26.67 9.23 32.50
N THR A 102 27.66 9.56 33.33
CA THR A 102 27.98 10.94 33.71
C THR A 102 28.68 11.65 32.54
N ILE A 103 28.28 12.87 32.22
CA ILE A 103 28.90 13.71 31.20
C ILE A 103 29.67 14.84 31.89
N VAL A 104 30.98 14.87 31.67
CA VAL A 104 31.89 15.83 32.33
C VAL A 104 32.77 16.53 31.30
N ALA A 105 33.10 17.81 31.54
CA ALA A 105 34.06 18.56 30.74
C ALA A 105 35.45 17.93 30.87
N GLY A 106 36.08 17.68 29.72
CA GLY A 106 37.39 17.06 29.63
C GLY A 106 38.54 18.00 29.96
N THR A 107 39.76 17.51 29.72
CA THR A 107 40.99 18.21 30.07
C THR A 107 41.11 19.54 29.32
N GLY A 108 41.34 20.64 30.04
CA GLY A 108 41.32 22.00 29.48
C GLY A 108 39.93 22.64 29.35
N GLY A 109 38.87 21.99 29.83
CA GLY A 109 37.50 22.48 29.79
C GLY A 109 36.81 22.30 28.44
N ALA A 110 35.54 22.70 28.36
CA ALA A 110 34.74 22.62 27.15
C ALA A 110 33.81 23.82 27.03
N ARG A 111 33.56 24.23 25.78
CA ARG A 111 32.50 25.18 25.43
C ARG A 111 31.43 24.41 24.70
N VAL A 112 30.23 24.38 25.28
CA VAL A 112 29.07 23.67 24.75
C VAL A 112 27.90 24.62 24.60
N TRP A 113 26.93 24.22 23.78
CA TRP A 113 25.64 24.86 23.69
C TRP A 113 24.59 23.89 24.17
N GLU A 114 23.89 24.27 25.22
CA GLU A 114 22.77 23.52 25.75
C GLU A 114 21.49 23.92 25.02
N VAL A 115 20.69 22.93 24.64
CA VAL A 115 19.36 23.12 24.07
C VAL A 115 18.35 22.36 24.92
N SER A 116 17.36 23.09 25.41
CA SER A 116 16.21 22.54 26.14
C SER A 116 15.40 21.61 25.24
N GLY A 117 15.11 20.41 25.75
CA GLY A 117 14.35 19.41 25.04
C GLY A 117 12.91 19.84 24.79
N ASP A 118 12.29 20.53 25.74
CA ASP A 118 10.92 21.03 25.59
C ASP A 118 10.83 22.14 24.55
N ASP A 119 11.84 23.02 24.49
CA ASP A 119 11.84 24.09 23.50
C ASP A 119 12.16 23.55 22.10
N PHE A 120 13.03 22.55 22.00
CA PHE A 120 13.26 21.82 20.76
C PHE A 120 12.00 21.10 20.26
N ARG A 121 11.26 20.43 21.15
CA ARG A 121 9.97 19.78 20.80
C ARG A 121 8.95 20.81 20.34
N LYS A 122 8.79 21.92 21.06
CA LYS A 122 7.91 23.03 20.64
C LYS A 122 8.31 23.60 19.28
N MET A 123 9.60 23.71 18.97
CA MET A 123 10.08 24.14 17.65
C MET A 123 9.67 23.15 16.55
N CYS A 124 9.72 21.85 16.83
CA CYS A 124 9.28 20.81 15.90
C CYS A 124 7.73 20.76 15.75
N GLU A 125 7.00 20.96 16.84
CA GLU A 125 5.53 20.97 16.87
C GLU A 125 4.93 22.20 16.19
N SER A 126 5.57 23.36 16.35
CA SER A 126 5.12 24.63 15.74
C SER A 126 5.38 24.71 14.23
N ASN A 127 6.26 23.86 13.69
CA ASN A 127 6.54 23.80 12.25
C ASN A 127 6.71 22.35 11.79
N SER A 128 5.70 21.82 11.10
CA SER A 128 5.70 20.45 10.57
C SER A 128 6.88 20.16 9.63
N MET A 129 7.42 21.18 8.94
CA MET A 129 8.61 21.02 8.10
C MET A 129 9.86 20.70 8.91
N HIS A 130 10.02 21.26 10.11
CA HIS A 130 11.15 20.94 11.00
C HIS A 130 11.09 19.50 11.48
N SER A 131 9.90 19.04 11.87
CA SER A 131 9.68 17.64 12.23
C SER A 131 10.06 16.70 11.08
N LEU A 132 9.66 17.03 9.85
CA LEU A 132 10.00 16.24 8.67
C LEU A 132 11.50 16.27 8.34
N GLU A 133 12.17 17.41 8.52
CA GLU A 133 13.63 17.52 8.34
C GLU A 133 14.39 16.64 9.34
N VAL A 134 14.01 16.65 10.62
CA VAL A 134 14.59 15.78 11.65
C VAL A 134 14.42 14.31 11.29
N VAL A 135 13.22 13.89 10.91
CA VAL A 135 12.95 12.50 10.48
C VAL A 135 13.78 12.13 9.25
N LYS A 136 13.87 13.01 8.24
CA LYS A 136 14.65 12.78 7.02
C LYS A 136 16.13 12.58 7.33
N VAL A 137 16.72 13.45 8.14
CA VAL A 137 18.16 13.37 8.48
C VAL A 137 18.44 12.12 9.32
N LEU A 138 17.60 11.83 10.32
CA LEU A 138 17.71 10.61 11.14
C LEU A 138 17.57 9.33 10.31
N SER A 139 16.57 9.26 9.42
CA SER A 139 16.35 8.12 8.52
C SER A 139 17.56 7.88 7.60
N ASN A 140 18.11 8.96 7.00
CA ASN A 140 19.30 8.86 6.16
C ASN A 140 20.52 8.33 6.93
N ARG A 141 20.73 8.81 8.16
CA ARG A 141 21.81 8.35 9.04
C ARG A 141 21.63 6.89 9.43
N LEU A 142 20.42 6.51 9.86
CA LEU A 142 20.12 5.12 10.22
C LEU A 142 20.44 4.21 9.02
N ARG A 143 19.98 4.58 7.82
CA ARG A 143 20.25 3.84 6.59
C ARG A 143 21.75 3.76 6.27
N SER A 144 22.50 4.86 6.38
CA SER A 144 23.95 4.84 6.13
C SER A 144 24.67 3.98 7.16
N THR A 145 24.33 4.09 8.43
CA THR A 145 24.94 3.32 9.51
C THR A 145 24.60 1.85 9.40
N THR A 146 23.35 1.48 9.08
CA THR A 146 22.97 0.08 8.80
C THR A 146 23.75 -0.48 7.61
N LYS A 147 23.99 0.31 6.55
CA LYS A 147 24.83 -0.13 5.42
C LYS A 147 26.28 -0.36 5.84
N ILE A 148 26.84 0.50 6.69
CA ILE A 148 28.21 0.39 7.20
C ILE A 148 28.34 -0.83 8.13
N VAL A 149 27.46 -0.94 9.14
CA VAL A 149 27.43 -2.09 10.06
C VAL A 149 27.30 -3.39 9.29
N ARG A 150 26.40 -3.45 8.30
CA ARG A 150 26.27 -4.60 7.42
C ARG A 150 27.55 -4.86 6.63
N SER A 151 28.19 -3.84 6.07
CA SER A 151 29.47 -4.02 5.39
C SER A 151 30.57 -4.55 6.31
N ILE A 152 30.50 -4.28 7.61
CA ILE A 152 31.46 -4.80 8.60
C ILE A 152 31.11 -6.25 8.95
N VAL A 153 29.84 -6.54 9.22
CA VAL A 153 29.35 -7.90 9.53
C VAL A 153 29.55 -8.85 8.34
N ASP A 154 29.22 -8.43 7.13
CA ASP A 154 29.44 -9.21 5.91
C ASP A 154 30.94 -9.52 5.73
N LYS A 155 31.84 -8.55 5.98
CA LYS A 155 33.30 -8.76 5.92
C LYS A 155 33.82 -9.70 7.01
N TYR A 156 33.17 -9.73 8.18
CA TYR A 156 33.56 -10.61 9.27
C TYR A 156 33.11 -12.05 9.01
N HIS A 157 31.97 -12.25 8.33
CA HIS A 157 31.54 -13.57 7.86
C HIS A 157 32.37 -14.09 6.67
N ASP A 158 32.98 -13.21 5.86
CA ASP A 158 33.86 -13.59 4.74
C ASP A 158 35.20 -14.23 5.19
N GLU A 159 35.64 -14.07 6.45
CA GLU A 159 36.87 -14.72 6.94
C GLU A 159 36.68 -16.19 7.36
N ASP A 160 35.43 -16.63 7.59
CA ASP A 160 35.10 -18.02 7.96
C ASP A 160 34.74 -18.92 6.76
N GLU A 161 34.40 -18.36 5.59
CA GLU A 161 34.04 -19.13 4.39
C GLU A 161 34.98 -18.84 3.21
N ASN A 162 36.07 -19.61 3.14
CA ASN A 162 36.85 -19.78 1.91
C ASN A 162 35.95 -20.36 0.79
N GLY A 163 35.43 -19.50 -0.09
CA GLY A 163 34.89 -19.93 -1.38
C GLY A 163 33.79 -19.05 -1.97
N SER A 164 34.18 -18.08 -2.79
CA SER A 164 33.43 -17.56 -3.95
C SER A 164 31.89 -17.49 -3.79
N SER A 165 31.36 -16.46 -3.12
CA SER A 165 29.95 -16.09 -3.25
C SER A 165 29.78 -14.71 -3.90
N THR A 166 29.09 -14.69 -5.03
CA THR A 166 28.63 -13.47 -5.70
C THR A 166 27.68 -12.74 -4.75
N LYS A 167 28.05 -11.52 -4.35
CA LYS A 167 27.33 -10.71 -3.36
C LYS A 167 25.92 -10.36 -3.85
N LYS A 168 24.89 -11.08 -3.37
CA LYS A 168 23.49 -10.80 -3.72
C LYS A 168 23.03 -9.44 -3.16
N SER A 169 22.44 -8.61 -4.02
CA SER A 169 21.76 -7.37 -3.63
C SER A 169 20.52 -7.67 -2.78
N LEU A 170 20.16 -6.81 -1.81
CA LEU A 170 18.94 -6.96 -0.99
C LEU A 170 17.98 -5.80 -1.25
N ILE A 171 16.71 -6.10 -1.50
CA ILE A 171 15.61 -5.13 -1.48
C ILE A 171 14.67 -5.46 -0.31
N LYS A 172 14.38 -4.46 0.52
CA LYS A 172 13.32 -4.55 1.55
C LYS A 172 12.02 -3.97 1.03
N VAL A 173 10.93 -4.73 1.13
CA VAL A 173 9.59 -4.37 0.68
C VAL A 173 8.61 -4.38 1.85
N LEU A 174 7.85 -3.30 2.03
CA LEU A 174 6.70 -3.30 2.95
C LEU A 174 5.41 -3.47 2.16
N CYS A 175 4.66 -4.54 2.43
CA CYS A 175 3.36 -4.81 1.85
C CYS A 175 2.25 -4.25 2.74
N TYR A 176 1.43 -3.35 2.20
CA TYR A 176 0.26 -2.76 2.89
C TYR A 176 -1.03 -3.51 2.56
N ASP A 177 -2.09 -3.29 3.34
CA ASP A 177 -3.43 -3.88 3.18
C ASP A 177 -3.37 -5.42 3.12
N THR A 178 -2.58 -6.03 4.02
CA THR A 178 -2.32 -7.47 4.00
C THR A 178 -3.36 -8.24 4.80
N THR A 179 -4.01 -9.19 4.14
CA THR A 179 -4.84 -10.22 4.77
C THR A 179 -4.07 -11.55 4.86
N SER A 180 -4.66 -12.58 5.45
CA SER A 180 -4.03 -13.91 5.56
C SER A 180 -3.59 -14.48 4.21
N TRP A 181 -4.46 -14.41 3.20
CA TRP A 181 -4.16 -14.94 1.87
C TRP A 181 -2.94 -14.26 1.22
N VAL A 182 -2.71 -12.97 1.48
CA VAL A 182 -1.55 -12.25 0.93
C VAL A 182 -0.27 -12.84 1.49
N LYS A 183 -0.19 -13.06 2.80
CA LYS A 183 0.99 -13.65 3.45
C LYS A 183 1.22 -15.08 2.97
N GLU A 184 0.16 -15.89 3.00
CA GLU A 184 0.19 -17.31 2.60
C GLU A 184 0.62 -17.51 1.14
N THR A 185 0.41 -16.53 0.26
CA THR A 185 0.75 -16.62 -1.17
C THR A 185 2.07 -15.96 -1.52
N PHE A 186 2.42 -14.83 -0.89
CA PHE A 186 3.71 -14.16 -1.12
C PHE A 186 4.88 -14.88 -0.46
N GLU A 187 4.75 -15.34 0.80
CA GLU A 187 5.89 -15.91 1.55
C GLU A 187 6.54 -17.11 0.83
N PRO A 188 5.78 -18.12 0.34
CA PRO A 188 6.39 -19.27 -0.35
C PRO A 188 7.08 -18.87 -1.65
N GLN A 189 6.52 -17.92 -2.40
CA GLN A 189 7.09 -17.49 -3.69
C GLN A 189 8.30 -16.59 -3.51
N VAL A 190 8.31 -15.72 -2.50
CA VAL A 190 9.50 -14.93 -2.14
C VAL A 190 10.63 -15.86 -1.68
N LYS A 191 10.31 -16.91 -0.89
CA LYS A 191 11.28 -17.93 -0.51
C LYS A 191 11.84 -18.65 -1.73
N ALA A 192 10.97 -19.16 -2.60
CA ALA A 192 11.38 -19.85 -3.83
C ALA A 192 12.24 -18.95 -4.75
N PHE A 193 11.90 -17.65 -4.85
CA PHE A 193 12.68 -16.67 -5.60
C PHE A 193 14.09 -16.48 -5.00
N ASN A 194 14.20 -16.33 -3.68
CA ASN A 194 15.48 -16.17 -3.00
C ASN A 194 16.38 -17.42 -3.14
N GLU A 195 15.76 -18.60 -3.19
CA GLU A 195 16.42 -19.89 -3.42
C GLU A 195 16.78 -20.15 -4.89
N SER A 196 16.22 -19.39 -5.85
CA SER A 196 16.40 -19.62 -7.29
C SER A 196 17.79 -19.24 -7.83
N GLY A 197 18.74 -18.88 -6.97
CA GLY A 197 20.11 -18.53 -7.36
C GLY A 197 20.29 -17.14 -7.98
N LYS A 198 19.26 -16.30 -8.04
CA LYS A 198 19.40 -14.91 -8.55
C LYS A 198 20.28 -14.04 -7.67
N ASP A 199 20.85 -12.99 -8.26
CA ASP A 199 21.69 -11.98 -7.60
C ASP A 199 20.89 -10.98 -6.73
N LEU A 200 19.57 -11.13 -6.64
CA LEU A 200 18.69 -10.36 -5.76
C LEU A 200 18.12 -11.26 -4.66
N MET A 201 18.11 -10.75 -3.44
CA MET A 201 17.31 -11.22 -2.33
C MET A 201 16.19 -10.20 -2.07
N VAL A 202 14.96 -10.69 -1.94
CA VAL A 202 13.78 -9.90 -1.55
C VAL A 202 13.43 -10.25 -0.11
N LYS A 203 13.41 -9.25 0.77
CA LYS A 203 12.81 -9.35 2.10
C LYS A 203 11.50 -8.59 2.11
N MET A 204 10.41 -9.28 2.37
CA MET A 204 9.07 -8.70 2.39
C MET A 204 8.47 -8.78 3.79
N ASP A 205 8.11 -7.63 4.35
CA ASP A 205 7.36 -7.52 5.60
C ASP A 205 5.91 -7.08 5.27
N PHE A 206 4.96 -7.40 6.15
CA PHE A 206 3.53 -7.26 5.88
C PHE A 206 2.81 -6.49 6.99
N THR A 207 2.00 -5.51 6.63
CA THR A 207 1.11 -4.79 7.55
C THR A 207 -0.36 -4.87 7.10
N ASN A 208 -1.25 -5.03 8.08
CA ASN A 208 -2.69 -5.02 7.85
C ASN A 208 -3.22 -3.58 7.64
N ASP A 209 -2.41 -2.56 7.94
CA ASP A 209 -2.78 -1.16 7.72
C ASP A 209 -2.86 -0.83 6.23
N ARG A 210 -3.86 -0.04 5.85
CA ARG A 210 -3.93 0.57 4.51
C ARG A 210 -2.97 1.75 4.43
N LEU A 211 -2.39 1.97 3.26
CA LEU A 211 -1.56 3.14 3.00
C LEU A 211 -2.44 4.41 2.93
N ASN A 212 -2.03 5.41 3.72
CA ASN A 212 -2.49 6.79 3.67
C ASN A 212 -1.39 7.70 4.24
N ALA A 213 -1.63 9.00 4.31
CA ALA A 213 -0.66 9.98 4.80
C ALA A 213 -0.11 9.67 6.22
N HIS A 214 -0.90 9.05 7.09
CA HIS A 214 -0.49 8.70 8.45
C HIS A 214 0.34 7.41 8.53
N THR A 215 0.01 6.42 7.71
CA THR A 215 0.66 5.09 7.71
C THR A 215 1.86 5.00 6.77
N ALA A 216 2.05 5.99 5.89
CA ALA A 216 3.22 6.09 5.01
C ALA A 216 4.57 6.03 5.74
N ARG A 217 4.62 6.55 6.98
CA ARG A 217 5.81 6.52 7.84
C ARG A 217 6.27 5.10 8.22
N PHE A 218 5.43 4.08 8.09
CA PHE A 218 5.84 2.70 8.34
C PHE A 218 6.86 2.21 7.30
N ALA A 219 6.94 2.86 6.14
CA ALA A 219 7.91 2.54 5.10
C ALA A 219 9.35 3.00 5.41
N VAL A 220 9.63 3.57 6.59
CA VAL A 220 11.01 3.92 7.01
C VAL A 220 11.89 2.66 7.00
N GLY A 221 13.01 2.74 6.27
CA GLY A 221 13.96 1.63 6.16
C GLY A 221 13.64 0.60 5.07
N TYR A 222 12.56 0.79 4.31
CA TYR A 222 12.20 -0.02 3.14
C TYR A 222 12.64 0.67 1.84
N ASP A 223 13.04 -0.13 0.85
CA ASP A 223 13.45 0.37 -0.47
C ASP A 223 12.24 0.49 -1.42
N ALA A 224 11.23 -0.36 -1.21
CA ALA A 224 10.01 -0.43 -1.99
C ALA A 224 8.78 -0.67 -1.11
N ILE A 225 7.60 -0.38 -1.64
CA ILE A 225 6.32 -0.75 -1.02
C ILE A 225 5.46 -1.54 -2.02
N CYS A 226 4.62 -2.44 -1.50
CA CYS A 226 3.67 -3.22 -2.29
C CYS A 226 2.23 -2.85 -1.88
N LEU A 227 1.43 -2.37 -2.84
CA LEU A 227 0.11 -1.78 -2.61
C LEU A 227 -1.00 -2.49 -3.38
N PHE A 228 -2.23 -2.36 -2.90
CA PHE A 228 -3.45 -2.86 -3.53
C PHE A 228 -4.41 -1.75 -3.94
N VAL A 229 -5.56 -2.12 -4.51
CA VAL A 229 -6.53 -1.19 -5.09
C VAL A 229 -7.11 -0.18 -4.10
N ASN A 230 -7.11 -0.50 -2.79
CA ASN A 230 -7.69 0.37 -1.77
C ASN A 230 -6.70 1.31 -1.08
N ASP A 231 -5.40 1.10 -1.30
CA ASP A 231 -4.35 1.96 -0.78
C ASP A 231 -4.40 3.34 -1.45
N THR A 232 -4.15 4.40 -0.67
CA THR A 232 -4.17 5.78 -1.18
C THR A 232 -2.75 6.32 -1.24
N ALA A 233 -2.22 6.46 -2.46
CA ALA A 233 -0.91 7.04 -2.73
C ALA A 233 -1.06 8.41 -3.40
N ASP A 234 -1.67 9.36 -2.69
CA ASP A 234 -1.83 10.74 -3.13
C ASP A 234 -0.52 11.55 -3.00
N ALA A 235 -0.55 12.83 -3.40
CA ALA A 235 0.62 13.70 -3.38
C ALA A 235 1.28 13.81 -1.99
N GLY A 236 0.47 13.93 -0.93
CA GLY A 236 0.96 14.03 0.45
C GLY A 236 1.62 12.73 0.90
N THR A 237 0.97 11.60 0.63
CA THR A 237 1.47 10.26 0.95
C THR A 237 2.78 9.97 0.21
N ILE A 238 2.85 10.24 -1.09
CA ILE A 238 4.06 10.04 -1.90
C ILE A 238 5.22 10.90 -1.39
N THR A 239 4.95 12.14 -0.95
CA THR A 239 5.98 13.01 -0.37
C THR A 239 6.59 12.36 0.87
N VAL A 240 5.77 11.81 1.77
CA VAL A 240 6.24 11.09 2.97
C VAL A 240 7.03 9.84 2.58
N LEU A 241 6.55 9.06 1.60
CA LEU A 241 7.26 7.87 1.10
C LEU A 241 8.65 8.22 0.53
N SER A 242 8.76 9.32 -0.22
CA SER A 242 10.04 9.84 -0.71
C SER A 242 10.98 10.20 0.44
N MET A 243 10.48 10.86 1.49
CA MET A 243 11.24 11.17 2.71
C MET A 243 11.69 9.91 3.47
N CYS A 244 10.89 8.85 3.44
CA CYS A 244 11.26 7.53 3.98
C CYS A 244 12.35 6.83 3.14
N GLY A 245 12.62 7.31 1.92
CA GLY A 245 13.64 6.78 1.03
C GLY A 245 13.15 5.64 0.13
N VAL A 246 11.84 5.48 -0.01
CA VAL A 246 11.18 4.55 -0.94
C VAL A 246 11.45 4.99 -2.38
N LYS A 247 11.77 4.03 -3.24
CA LYS A 247 12.11 4.27 -4.65
C LYS A 247 11.19 3.55 -5.65
N LEU A 248 10.40 2.60 -5.17
CA LEU A 248 9.51 1.78 -5.96
C LEU A 248 8.16 1.60 -5.25
N ILE A 249 7.07 1.82 -6.00
CA ILE A 249 5.72 1.43 -5.64
C ILE A 249 5.32 0.28 -6.56
N ALA A 250 5.15 -0.92 -6.01
CA ALA A 250 4.69 -2.09 -6.74
C ALA A 250 3.19 -2.32 -6.48
N MET A 251 2.37 -2.06 -7.49
CA MET A 251 0.93 -2.35 -7.42
C MET A 251 0.71 -3.84 -7.70
N ARG A 252 0.22 -4.61 -6.70
CA ARG A 252 -0.13 -6.03 -6.86
C ARG A 252 -1.50 -6.22 -7.56
N CYS A 253 -1.85 -5.30 -8.43
CA CYS A 253 -3.12 -5.23 -9.12
C CYS A 253 -2.98 -4.48 -10.46
N ALA A 254 -4.03 -4.51 -11.27
CA ALA A 254 -4.07 -3.78 -12.54
C ALA A 254 -4.47 -2.31 -12.38
N GLY A 255 -5.40 -2.01 -11.46
CA GLY A 255 -5.90 -0.65 -11.22
C GLY A 255 -4.88 0.23 -10.48
N PHE A 256 -4.84 1.52 -10.81
CA PHE A 256 -3.93 2.49 -10.20
C PHE A 256 -4.61 3.86 -9.99
N ASP A 257 -5.95 3.87 -9.91
CA ASP A 257 -6.77 5.08 -9.90
C ASP A 257 -6.49 5.99 -8.68
N ARG A 258 -5.93 5.44 -7.60
CA ARG A 258 -5.61 6.12 -6.33
C ARG A 258 -4.13 6.50 -6.18
N VAL A 259 -3.36 6.47 -7.26
CA VAL A 259 -1.92 6.78 -7.25
C VAL A 259 -1.66 8.07 -8.00
N ASP A 260 -1.05 9.06 -7.35
CA ASP A 260 -0.61 10.30 -8.00
C ASP A 260 0.71 10.09 -8.75
N ILE A 261 0.57 9.70 -10.01
CA ILE A 261 1.66 9.42 -10.93
C ILE A 261 2.58 10.64 -11.12
N LYS A 262 2.02 11.86 -11.12
CA LYS A 262 2.78 13.09 -11.38
C LYS A 262 3.73 13.38 -10.22
N THR A 263 3.24 13.23 -9.00
CA THR A 263 4.05 13.43 -7.79
C THR A 263 5.12 12.34 -7.67
N ALA A 264 4.78 11.07 -7.92
CA ALA A 264 5.78 9.98 -7.93
C ALA A 264 6.94 10.25 -8.88
N LYS A 265 6.63 10.68 -10.11
CA LYS A 265 7.64 11.05 -11.11
C LYS A 265 8.52 12.21 -10.66
N THR A 266 7.94 13.21 -10.00
CA THR A 266 8.68 14.38 -9.48
C THR A 266 9.71 13.98 -8.43
N PHE A 267 9.38 13.00 -7.59
CA PHE A 267 10.27 12.47 -6.55
C PHE A 267 11.16 11.31 -7.02
N GLY A 268 11.11 10.94 -8.31
CA GLY A 268 11.90 9.83 -8.87
C GLY A 268 11.50 8.46 -8.34
N ILE A 269 10.24 8.28 -7.92
CA ILE A 269 9.68 7.01 -7.48
C ILE A 269 9.08 6.30 -8.69
N SER A 270 9.60 5.11 -9.02
CA SER A 270 9.05 4.26 -10.06
C SER A 270 7.73 3.63 -9.60
N ILE A 271 6.76 3.49 -10.50
CA ILE A 271 5.51 2.78 -10.24
C ILE A 271 5.35 1.65 -11.26
N VAL A 272 5.18 0.43 -10.78
CA VAL A 272 4.95 -0.78 -11.58
C VAL A 272 3.64 -1.44 -11.19
N ARG A 273 3.03 -2.19 -12.10
CA ARG A 273 1.74 -2.88 -11.84
C ARG A 273 1.70 -4.30 -12.38
N VAL A 274 0.59 -5.01 -12.12
CA VAL A 274 0.27 -6.29 -12.76
C VAL A 274 -0.88 -6.06 -13.75
N PRO A 275 -0.61 -5.78 -15.04
CA PRO A 275 -1.64 -5.31 -15.99
C PRO A 275 -2.64 -6.41 -16.36
N ALA A 276 -2.21 -7.67 -16.39
CA ALA A 276 -3.05 -8.82 -16.67
C ALA A 276 -2.53 -10.02 -15.89
N TYR A 277 -3.38 -10.58 -15.02
CA TYR A 277 -3.09 -11.81 -14.27
C TYR A 277 -3.88 -12.99 -14.83
N SER A 278 -5.21 -12.86 -14.93
CA SER A 278 -6.08 -13.87 -15.54
C SER A 278 -7.38 -13.23 -16.03
N PRO A 279 -7.46 -12.88 -17.32
CA PRO A 279 -8.72 -12.47 -17.94
C PRO A 279 -9.81 -13.56 -17.89
N TYR A 280 -9.39 -14.83 -17.81
CA TYR A 280 -10.27 -15.99 -17.67
C TYR A 280 -11.00 -16.00 -16.32
N ALA A 281 -10.28 -15.78 -15.22
CA ALA A 281 -10.86 -15.73 -13.88
C ALA A 281 -12.06 -14.78 -13.81
N VAL A 282 -11.90 -13.57 -14.36
CA VAL A 282 -12.96 -12.55 -14.34
C VAL A 282 -14.15 -12.91 -15.22
N ALA A 283 -13.88 -13.46 -16.42
CA ALA A 283 -14.94 -13.90 -17.33
C ALA A 283 -15.73 -15.09 -16.76
N GLU A 284 -15.05 -16.06 -16.16
CA GLU A 284 -15.66 -17.23 -15.52
C GLU A 284 -16.50 -16.83 -14.31
N HIS A 285 -16.02 -15.90 -13.48
CA HIS A 285 -16.77 -15.38 -12.34
C HIS A 285 -18.05 -14.63 -12.79
N ALA A 286 -17.99 -13.87 -13.88
CA ALA A 286 -19.18 -13.24 -14.46
C ALA A 286 -20.23 -14.27 -14.91
N ILE A 287 -19.79 -15.39 -15.51
CA ILE A 287 -20.68 -16.51 -15.86
C ILE A 287 -21.24 -17.19 -14.62
N ALA A 288 -20.44 -17.38 -13.57
CA ALA A 288 -20.91 -17.92 -12.31
C ALA A 288 -22.01 -17.04 -11.69
N LEU A 289 -21.81 -15.72 -11.66
CA LEU A 289 -22.83 -14.76 -11.22
C LEU A 289 -24.10 -14.84 -12.08
N LEU A 290 -23.98 -14.90 -13.42
CA LEU A 290 -25.14 -15.09 -14.29
C LEU A 290 -25.92 -16.35 -13.89
N MET A 291 -25.25 -17.48 -13.72
CA MET A 291 -25.90 -18.74 -13.39
C MET A 291 -26.49 -18.72 -11.98
N SER A 292 -25.82 -18.10 -11.00
CA SER A 292 -26.34 -17.94 -9.64
C SER A 292 -27.61 -17.08 -9.61
N VAL A 293 -27.65 -15.99 -10.38
CA VAL A 293 -28.84 -15.12 -10.48
C VAL A 293 -29.96 -15.83 -11.21
N ASN A 294 -29.67 -16.41 -12.38
CA ASN A 294 -30.66 -17.08 -13.23
C ASN A 294 -31.30 -18.29 -12.53
N ARG A 295 -30.48 -19.15 -11.89
CA ARG A 295 -30.94 -20.40 -11.28
C ARG A 295 -31.21 -20.27 -9.78
N ARG A 296 -31.10 -19.05 -9.23
CA ARG A 296 -31.37 -18.72 -7.82
C ARG A 296 -30.61 -19.63 -6.84
N ILE A 297 -29.37 -19.98 -7.19
CA ILE A 297 -28.56 -20.98 -6.49
C ILE A 297 -28.39 -20.63 -4.99
N PRO A 298 -28.06 -19.37 -4.61
CA PRO A 298 -27.90 -19.04 -3.19
C PRO A 298 -29.18 -19.25 -2.37
N ALA A 299 -30.33 -18.83 -2.91
CA ALA A 299 -31.63 -19.00 -2.25
C ALA A 299 -32.01 -20.48 -2.14
N ALA A 300 -31.87 -21.24 -3.23
CA ALA A 300 -32.15 -22.68 -3.25
C ALA A 300 -31.26 -23.47 -2.28
N SER A 301 -29.96 -23.16 -2.24
CA SER A 301 -29.02 -23.82 -1.33
C SER A 301 -29.35 -23.54 0.14
N THR A 302 -29.73 -22.30 0.48
CA THR A 302 -30.18 -21.93 1.82
C THR A 302 -31.45 -22.67 2.23
N ARG A 303 -32.45 -22.79 1.34
CA ARG A 303 -33.68 -23.54 1.61
C ARG A 303 -33.39 -25.01 1.94
N VAL A 304 -32.57 -25.68 1.13
CA VAL A 304 -32.21 -27.09 1.35
C VAL A 304 -31.50 -27.31 2.69
N LYS A 305 -30.63 -26.37 3.12
CA LYS A 305 -29.98 -26.42 4.45
C LYS A 305 -30.97 -26.31 5.61
N MET A 306 -32.13 -25.69 5.37
CA MET A 306 -33.24 -25.58 6.32
C MET A 306 -34.27 -26.70 6.15
N ALA A 307 -33.95 -27.76 5.39
CA ALA A 307 -34.84 -28.85 5.02
C ALA A 307 -36.12 -28.41 4.26
N ASP A 308 -36.09 -27.25 3.62
CA ASP A 308 -37.11 -26.83 2.65
C ASP A 308 -36.68 -27.25 1.23
N PHE A 309 -37.44 -28.18 0.65
CA PHE A 309 -37.21 -28.73 -0.70
C PHE A 309 -38.23 -28.22 -1.72
N THR A 310 -38.99 -27.17 -1.38
CA THR A 310 -40.06 -26.65 -2.22
C THR A 310 -39.51 -26.00 -3.50
N LEU A 311 -40.03 -26.43 -4.64
CA LEU A 311 -39.84 -25.77 -5.94
C LEU A 311 -41.05 -24.91 -6.24
N ASP A 312 -40.87 -23.60 -6.21
CA ASP A 312 -41.89 -22.62 -6.58
C ASP A 312 -41.38 -21.71 -7.71
N SER A 313 -42.25 -20.83 -8.20
CA SER A 313 -41.93 -19.91 -9.30
C SER A 313 -40.76 -18.95 -8.99
N SER A 314 -40.41 -18.73 -7.72
CA SER A 314 -39.28 -17.88 -7.34
C SER A 314 -37.93 -18.51 -7.66
N LEU A 315 -37.86 -19.83 -7.84
CA LEU A 315 -36.65 -20.57 -8.25
C LEU A 315 -36.59 -20.89 -9.75
N LEU A 316 -37.64 -20.53 -10.50
CA LEU A 316 -37.71 -20.80 -11.94
C LEU A 316 -36.70 -19.92 -12.70
N GLY A 317 -35.78 -20.58 -13.41
CA GLY A 317 -34.81 -19.92 -14.28
C GLY A 317 -35.17 -19.99 -15.75
N MET A 318 -34.24 -19.54 -16.60
CA MET A 318 -34.31 -19.67 -18.05
C MET A 318 -33.10 -20.40 -18.62
N ASP A 319 -33.30 -21.10 -19.74
CA ASP A 319 -32.19 -21.60 -20.54
C ASP A 319 -31.53 -20.43 -21.27
N ILE A 320 -30.20 -20.34 -21.16
CA ILE A 320 -29.37 -19.33 -21.86
C ILE A 320 -29.26 -19.66 -23.36
N HIS A 321 -29.35 -20.94 -23.72
CA HIS A 321 -29.42 -21.39 -25.09
C HIS A 321 -30.56 -20.69 -25.84
N GLY A 322 -30.24 -20.09 -27.00
CA GLY A 322 -31.16 -19.33 -27.83
C GLY A 322 -31.58 -17.96 -27.28
N LYS A 323 -31.10 -17.54 -26.10
CA LYS A 323 -31.31 -16.17 -25.58
C LYS A 323 -30.36 -15.19 -26.22
N THR A 324 -30.71 -13.92 -26.17
CA THR A 324 -29.86 -12.84 -26.66
C THR A 324 -29.02 -12.28 -25.51
N VAL A 325 -27.70 -12.33 -25.65
CA VAL A 325 -26.76 -11.87 -24.63
C VAL A 325 -25.95 -10.71 -25.18
N GLY A 326 -26.00 -9.59 -24.48
CA GLY A 326 -25.25 -8.37 -24.78
C GLY A 326 -23.95 -8.32 -24.01
N VAL A 327 -22.82 -8.08 -24.68
CA VAL A 327 -21.53 -7.81 -24.04
C VAL A 327 -21.09 -6.40 -24.40
N MET A 328 -21.09 -5.50 -23.41
CA MET A 328 -20.58 -4.14 -23.56
C MET A 328 -19.13 -4.11 -23.10
N GLY A 329 -18.20 -3.90 -24.03
CA GLY A 329 -16.76 -4.00 -23.83
C GLY A 329 -16.21 -5.34 -24.30
N THR A 330 -15.45 -5.32 -25.39
CA THR A 330 -14.84 -6.48 -26.06
C THR A 330 -13.30 -6.43 -26.03
N GLY A 331 -12.76 -5.93 -24.91
CA GLY A 331 -11.35 -6.11 -24.56
C GLY A 331 -11.01 -7.57 -24.22
N GLN A 332 -9.88 -7.80 -23.55
CA GLN A 332 -9.39 -9.17 -23.28
C GLN A 332 -10.41 -10.05 -22.52
N ILE A 333 -11.00 -9.52 -21.44
CA ILE A 333 -12.02 -10.24 -20.65
C ILE A 333 -13.30 -10.44 -21.47
N GLY A 334 -13.76 -9.38 -22.15
CA GLY A 334 -14.97 -9.41 -22.98
C GLY A 334 -14.89 -10.45 -24.10
N GLN A 335 -13.75 -10.60 -24.78
CA GLN A 335 -13.57 -11.61 -25.84
C GLN A 335 -13.67 -13.04 -25.31
N ILE A 336 -13.12 -13.31 -24.12
CA ILE A 336 -13.22 -14.63 -23.48
C ILE A 336 -14.67 -14.90 -23.08
N LEU A 337 -15.34 -13.91 -22.50
CA LEU A 337 -16.75 -14.01 -22.14
C LEU A 337 -17.62 -14.29 -23.38
N CYS A 338 -17.43 -13.55 -24.47
CA CYS A 338 -18.11 -13.78 -25.74
C CYS A 338 -17.97 -15.24 -26.19
N ARG A 339 -16.76 -15.79 -26.12
CA ARG A 339 -16.51 -17.20 -26.48
C ARG A 339 -17.27 -18.17 -25.58
N ILE A 340 -17.30 -17.95 -24.27
CA ILE A 340 -18.04 -18.81 -23.33
C ILE A 340 -19.55 -18.74 -23.62
N ILE A 341 -20.08 -17.54 -23.85
CA ILE A 341 -21.50 -17.31 -24.17
C ILE A 341 -21.89 -17.96 -25.50
N THR A 342 -21.06 -17.87 -26.53
CA THR A 342 -21.25 -18.62 -27.78
C THR A 342 -21.27 -20.13 -27.53
N GLY A 343 -20.45 -20.63 -26.59
CA GLY A 343 -20.47 -22.03 -26.16
C GLY A 343 -21.80 -22.48 -25.51
N PHE A 344 -22.57 -21.57 -24.91
CA PHE A 344 -23.94 -21.85 -24.45
C PHE A 344 -24.99 -21.89 -25.57
N GLY A 345 -24.61 -21.54 -26.81
CA GLY A 345 -25.54 -21.43 -27.94
C GLY A 345 -26.46 -20.20 -27.84
N ALA A 346 -25.98 -19.11 -27.23
CA ALA A 346 -26.70 -17.85 -27.17
C ALA A 346 -26.45 -16.97 -28.42
N ASN A 347 -27.40 -16.08 -28.72
CA ASN A 347 -27.23 -15.06 -29.75
C ASN A 347 -26.42 -13.89 -29.16
N LEU A 348 -25.21 -13.67 -29.67
CA LEU A 348 -24.29 -12.68 -29.12
C LEU A 348 -24.42 -11.32 -29.80
N LEU A 349 -24.80 -10.30 -29.01
CA LEU A 349 -24.70 -8.89 -29.39
C LEU A 349 -23.52 -8.24 -28.64
N ALA A 350 -22.72 -7.46 -29.34
CA ALA A 350 -21.54 -6.81 -28.79
C ALA A 350 -21.58 -5.30 -29.00
N TYR A 351 -21.01 -4.55 -28.07
CA TYR A 351 -20.75 -3.13 -28.21
C TYR A 351 -19.34 -2.79 -27.72
N ASP A 352 -18.60 -2.08 -28.55
CA ASP A 352 -17.31 -1.49 -28.19
C ASP A 352 -17.03 -0.31 -29.13
N VAL A 353 -16.21 0.64 -28.68
CA VAL A 353 -15.71 1.72 -29.54
C VAL A 353 -14.76 1.15 -30.61
N PHE A 354 -14.03 0.08 -30.26
CA PHE A 354 -13.17 -0.65 -31.17
C PHE A 354 -13.64 -2.09 -31.33
N GLU A 355 -14.19 -2.39 -32.50
CA GLU A 355 -14.69 -3.73 -32.79
C GLU A 355 -13.55 -4.75 -32.91
N SER A 356 -13.80 -5.97 -32.42
CA SER A 356 -12.87 -7.09 -32.45
C SER A 356 -13.28 -8.10 -33.50
N ASP A 357 -12.39 -8.39 -34.45
CA ASP A 357 -12.61 -9.42 -35.46
C ASP A 357 -12.76 -10.80 -34.84
N ALA A 358 -12.12 -11.06 -33.70
CA ALA A 358 -12.27 -12.32 -32.97
C ALA A 358 -13.74 -12.55 -32.54
N VAL A 359 -14.42 -11.50 -32.08
CA VAL A 359 -15.85 -11.56 -31.69
C VAL A 359 -16.75 -11.75 -32.91
N LYS A 360 -16.45 -11.09 -34.03
CA LYS A 360 -17.19 -11.28 -35.29
C LYS A 360 -17.06 -12.71 -35.80
N ASN A 361 -15.84 -13.26 -35.79
CA ASN A 361 -15.53 -14.59 -36.30
C ASN A 361 -16.21 -15.72 -35.49
N MET A 362 -16.56 -15.49 -34.22
CA MET A 362 -17.35 -16.42 -33.41
C MET A 362 -18.87 -16.18 -33.49
N GLY A 363 -19.32 -15.36 -34.46
CA GLY A 363 -20.74 -15.08 -34.71
C GLY A 363 -21.35 -13.93 -33.91
N GLY A 364 -20.53 -13.15 -33.19
CA GLY A 364 -21.00 -11.96 -32.48
C GLY A 364 -21.34 -10.82 -33.44
N LYS A 365 -22.48 -10.16 -33.22
CA LYS A 365 -22.91 -9.00 -33.99
C LYS A 365 -22.65 -7.71 -33.22
N TYR A 366 -21.83 -6.82 -33.75
CA TYR A 366 -21.68 -5.48 -33.21
C TYR A 366 -22.91 -4.62 -33.52
N VAL A 367 -23.41 -3.94 -32.50
CA VAL A 367 -24.66 -3.16 -32.53
C VAL A 367 -24.52 -1.91 -31.64
N THR A 368 -25.50 -1.02 -31.70
CA THR A 368 -25.56 0.14 -30.79
C THR A 368 -25.89 -0.27 -29.34
N GLN A 369 -25.57 0.59 -28.37
CA GLN A 369 -25.99 0.37 -26.97
C GLN A 369 -27.51 0.23 -26.83
N GLU A 370 -28.26 1.03 -27.57
CA GLU A 370 -29.72 1.01 -27.57
C GLU A 370 -30.27 -0.33 -28.08
N GLU A 371 -29.67 -0.92 -29.11
CA GLU A 371 -30.01 -2.27 -29.57
C GLU A 371 -29.72 -3.33 -28.51
N ILE A 372 -28.64 -3.20 -27.73
CA ILE A 372 -28.39 -4.10 -26.60
C ILE A 372 -29.48 -3.96 -25.54
N TYR A 373 -29.82 -2.73 -25.14
CA TYR A 373 -30.84 -2.49 -24.12
C TYR A 373 -32.19 -3.13 -24.50
N LYS A 374 -32.61 -2.96 -25.75
CA LYS A 374 -33.93 -3.42 -26.22
C LYS A 374 -34.03 -4.92 -26.42
N ASN A 375 -32.95 -5.58 -26.85
CA ASN A 375 -33.03 -6.94 -27.39
C ASN A 375 -32.47 -8.01 -26.45
N CYS A 376 -31.60 -7.66 -25.50
CA CYS A 376 -30.88 -8.63 -24.68
C CYS A 376 -31.70 -9.13 -23.47
N ASP A 377 -31.66 -10.45 -23.26
CA ASP A 377 -32.14 -11.12 -22.05
C ASP A 377 -31.10 -11.01 -20.90
N VAL A 378 -29.82 -10.91 -21.26
CA VAL A 378 -28.70 -10.74 -20.33
C VAL A 378 -27.76 -9.67 -20.88
N ILE A 379 -27.30 -8.75 -20.03
CA ILE A 379 -26.29 -7.75 -20.38
C ILE A 379 -25.11 -7.85 -19.43
N PHE A 380 -23.90 -8.00 -20.00
CA PHE A 380 -22.64 -7.96 -19.28
C PHE A 380 -21.94 -6.62 -19.49
N LEU A 381 -21.48 -6.02 -18.40
CA LEU A 381 -20.66 -4.80 -18.40
C LEU A 381 -19.18 -5.16 -18.21
N MET A 382 -18.40 -5.01 -19.28
CA MET A 382 -16.96 -5.29 -19.34
C MET A 382 -16.13 -4.08 -19.80
N MET A 383 -16.76 -2.89 -19.87
CA MET A 383 -16.10 -1.63 -20.23
C MET A 383 -15.28 -1.08 -19.06
N PRO A 384 -14.20 -0.32 -19.31
CA PRO A 384 -13.55 0.46 -18.26
C PRO A 384 -14.47 1.59 -17.76
N LEU A 385 -14.25 2.06 -16.53
CA LEU A 385 -14.89 3.26 -16.00
C LEU A 385 -14.15 4.51 -16.48
N LEU A 386 -14.83 5.31 -17.30
CA LEU A 386 -14.38 6.57 -17.87
C LEU A 386 -15.49 7.61 -17.68
N PRO A 387 -15.22 8.92 -17.79
CA PRO A 387 -16.27 9.93 -17.78
C PRO A 387 -17.41 9.65 -18.78
N ALA A 388 -17.08 9.06 -19.94
CA ALA A 388 -18.05 8.70 -20.98
C ALA A 388 -18.83 7.40 -20.72
N THR A 389 -18.34 6.50 -19.86
CA THR A 389 -19.00 5.21 -19.54
C THR A 389 -19.59 5.18 -18.13
N LYS A 390 -19.34 6.23 -17.33
CA LYS A 390 -19.95 6.41 -16.01
C LYS A 390 -21.47 6.41 -16.15
N HIS A 391 -22.13 5.61 -15.32
CA HIS A 391 -23.58 5.48 -15.29
C HIS A 391 -24.17 5.12 -16.67
N THR A 392 -23.50 4.22 -17.39
CA THR A 392 -24.02 3.61 -18.62
C THR A 392 -25.42 3.02 -18.38
N ILE A 393 -25.63 2.39 -17.22
CA ILE A 393 -26.97 2.03 -16.74
C ILE A 393 -27.41 3.09 -15.74
N ASN A 394 -28.37 3.92 -16.13
CA ASN A 394 -28.95 5.00 -15.34
C ASN A 394 -30.49 5.06 -15.50
N THR A 395 -31.14 5.99 -14.81
CA THR A 395 -32.61 6.10 -14.81
C THR A 395 -33.20 6.30 -16.21
N SER A 396 -32.51 7.01 -17.10
CA SER A 396 -33.00 7.30 -18.46
C SER A 396 -33.00 6.08 -19.38
N VAL A 397 -32.14 5.08 -19.12
CA VAL A 397 -32.08 3.87 -19.95
C VAL A 397 -33.01 2.76 -19.46
N LEU A 398 -33.50 2.83 -18.21
CA LEU A 398 -34.40 1.80 -17.67
C LEU A 398 -35.60 1.49 -18.58
N PRO A 399 -36.32 2.48 -19.17
CA PRO A 399 -37.45 2.20 -20.06
C PRO A 399 -37.05 1.52 -21.38
N LEU A 400 -35.77 1.60 -21.76
CA LEU A 400 -35.24 0.98 -22.97
C LEU A 400 -34.82 -0.48 -22.75
N LEU A 401 -34.61 -0.88 -21.49
CA LEU A 401 -34.23 -2.24 -21.15
C LEU A 401 -35.39 -3.20 -21.42
N LYS A 402 -35.04 -4.36 -21.98
CA LYS A 402 -35.97 -5.49 -22.06
C LYS A 402 -36.47 -5.84 -20.65
N LYS A 403 -37.79 -5.89 -20.47
CA LYS A 403 -38.39 -6.27 -19.18
C LYS A 403 -37.92 -7.65 -18.74
N GLY A 404 -37.42 -7.75 -17.52
CA GLY A 404 -36.89 -8.99 -16.94
C GLY A 404 -35.42 -9.25 -17.25
N VAL A 405 -34.68 -8.30 -17.84
CA VAL A 405 -33.25 -8.46 -18.17
C VAL A 405 -32.41 -8.79 -16.93
N ILE A 406 -31.42 -9.65 -17.09
CA ILE A 406 -30.38 -9.90 -16.09
C ILE A 406 -29.17 -9.01 -16.38
N LEU A 407 -28.74 -8.21 -15.40
CA LEU A 407 -27.54 -7.38 -15.51
C LEU A 407 -26.37 -8.00 -14.74
N ILE A 408 -25.20 -8.11 -15.37
CA ILE A 408 -23.97 -8.60 -14.74
C ILE A 408 -22.89 -7.53 -14.82
N ASN A 409 -22.31 -7.15 -13.68
CA ASN A 409 -21.20 -6.21 -13.61
C ASN A 409 -20.06 -6.77 -12.75
N THR A 410 -18.94 -7.08 -13.42
CA THR A 410 -17.68 -7.47 -12.78
C THR A 410 -16.53 -6.53 -13.15
N SER A 411 -16.85 -5.36 -13.73
CA SER A 411 -15.85 -4.39 -14.18
C SER A 411 -15.64 -3.30 -13.14
N ARG A 412 -16.55 -2.32 -13.03
CA ARG A 412 -16.48 -1.22 -12.05
C ARG A 412 -17.88 -0.80 -11.61
N GLY A 413 -18.04 -0.50 -10.32
CA GLY A 413 -19.33 -0.11 -9.73
C GLY A 413 -19.99 1.08 -10.44
N GLY A 414 -19.22 2.14 -10.68
CA GLY A 414 -19.71 3.38 -11.31
C GLY A 414 -20.17 3.28 -12.77
N LEU A 415 -20.17 2.10 -13.40
CA LEU A 415 -20.84 1.88 -14.69
C LEU A 415 -22.36 1.84 -14.55
N ILE A 416 -22.86 1.56 -13.33
CA ILE A 416 -24.27 1.53 -12.98
C ILE A 416 -24.51 2.65 -11.96
N ASP A 417 -25.50 3.50 -12.21
CA ASP A 417 -26.07 4.34 -11.17
C ASP A 417 -26.85 3.42 -10.21
N THR A 418 -26.34 3.30 -8.98
CA THR A 418 -26.88 2.40 -7.97
C THR A 418 -28.35 2.70 -7.66
N SER A 419 -28.75 3.97 -7.65
CA SER A 419 -30.15 4.36 -7.38
C SER A 419 -31.07 3.89 -8.51
N ALA A 420 -30.62 4.05 -9.76
CA ALA A 420 -31.35 3.56 -10.92
C ALA A 420 -31.50 2.03 -10.92
N LEU A 421 -30.46 1.30 -10.50
CA LEU A 421 -30.52 -0.15 -10.35
C LEU A 421 -31.59 -0.58 -9.34
N VAL A 422 -31.65 0.07 -8.18
CA VAL A 422 -32.67 -0.21 -7.16
C VAL A 422 -34.07 0.04 -7.73
N THR A 423 -34.29 1.17 -8.42
CA THR A 423 -35.57 1.47 -9.09
C THR A 423 -35.92 0.44 -10.16
N GLY A 424 -34.96 0.02 -10.97
CA GLY A 424 -35.16 -0.99 -12.03
C GLY A 424 -35.51 -2.38 -11.47
N LEU A 425 -34.93 -2.75 -10.34
CA LEU A 425 -35.27 -3.98 -9.62
C LEU A 425 -36.68 -3.89 -9.00
N GLN A 426 -37.02 -2.77 -8.35
CA GLN A 426 -38.34 -2.56 -7.74
C GLN A 426 -39.50 -2.55 -8.76
N SER A 427 -39.22 -2.11 -9.99
CA SER A 427 -40.20 -2.05 -11.09
C SER A 427 -40.24 -3.30 -11.97
N ASP A 428 -39.46 -4.34 -11.63
CA ASP A 428 -39.31 -5.59 -12.40
C ASP A 428 -38.82 -5.41 -13.85
N ILE A 429 -38.33 -4.21 -14.21
CA ILE A 429 -37.63 -3.99 -15.46
C ILE A 429 -36.35 -4.83 -15.46
N ILE A 430 -35.61 -4.80 -14.35
CA ILE A 430 -34.45 -5.66 -14.12
C ILE A 430 -34.91 -6.89 -13.35
N GLY A 431 -34.84 -8.06 -13.99
CA GLY A 431 -35.27 -9.34 -13.42
C GLY A 431 -34.28 -9.95 -12.43
N GLY A 432 -33.05 -9.45 -12.42
CA GLY A 432 -32.02 -9.75 -11.44
C GLY A 432 -30.68 -9.13 -11.80
N CYS A 433 -29.76 -9.09 -10.83
CA CYS A 433 -28.41 -8.63 -11.12
C CYS A 433 -27.34 -9.43 -10.37
N GLY A 434 -26.19 -9.59 -11.03
CA GLY A 434 -24.98 -10.18 -10.48
C GLY A 434 -23.90 -9.10 -10.40
N LEU A 435 -23.42 -8.80 -9.21
CA LEU A 435 -22.47 -7.71 -8.97
C LEU A 435 -21.23 -8.27 -8.28
N ASP A 436 -20.05 -8.10 -8.90
CA ASP A 436 -18.79 -8.26 -8.17
C ASP A 436 -18.25 -6.91 -7.69
N VAL A 437 -18.83 -5.80 -8.15
CA VAL A 437 -18.36 -4.44 -7.87
C VAL A 437 -19.53 -3.55 -7.47
N TYR A 438 -19.25 -2.53 -6.68
CA TYR A 438 -20.23 -1.59 -6.15
C TYR A 438 -19.72 -0.14 -6.20
N GLU A 439 -20.59 0.83 -6.46
CA GLU A 439 -20.17 2.23 -6.70
C GLU A 439 -19.40 2.83 -5.51
N ASN A 440 -19.84 2.53 -4.29
CA ASN A 440 -19.18 2.96 -3.05
C ASN A 440 -18.45 1.80 -2.35
N GLU A 441 -17.89 0.85 -3.09
CA GLU A 441 -17.27 -0.35 -2.51
C GLU A 441 -16.07 -0.06 -1.59
N GLY A 442 -15.39 1.07 -1.76
CA GLY A 442 -14.15 1.40 -1.04
C GLY A 442 -14.28 1.42 0.49
N ASP A 443 -15.47 1.78 0.99
CA ASP A 443 -15.74 1.86 2.44
C ASP A 443 -16.12 0.49 3.03
N TYR A 444 -16.61 -0.43 2.19
CA TYR A 444 -17.24 -1.67 2.64
C TYR A 444 -16.43 -2.93 2.31
N PHE A 445 -15.97 -3.08 1.08
CA PHE A 445 -15.39 -4.33 0.60
C PHE A 445 -14.05 -4.65 1.28
N PHE A 446 -13.75 -5.95 1.35
CA PHE A 446 -12.58 -6.54 2.02
C PHE A 446 -12.52 -6.32 3.54
N GLN A 447 -13.66 -5.96 4.16
CA GLN A 447 -13.78 -5.77 5.60
C GLN A 447 -14.97 -6.55 6.15
N ASP A 448 -14.89 -6.96 7.41
CA ASP A 448 -16.01 -7.58 8.11
C ASP A 448 -16.93 -6.51 8.75
N TRP A 449 -18.14 -6.44 8.22
CA TRP A 449 -19.23 -5.57 8.68
C TRP A 449 -20.38 -6.34 9.34
N SER A 450 -20.25 -7.66 9.56
CA SER A 450 -21.34 -8.52 10.06
C SER A 450 -21.91 -8.10 11.42
N GLY A 451 -21.10 -7.45 12.26
CA GLY A 451 -21.50 -6.90 13.56
C GLY A 451 -21.69 -5.37 13.58
N LYS A 452 -21.68 -4.69 12.43
CA LYS A 452 -21.73 -3.22 12.32
C LYS A 452 -22.91 -2.77 11.48
N ALA A 453 -23.39 -1.55 11.73
CA ALA A 453 -24.44 -0.95 10.90
C ALA A 453 -23.88 -0.50 9.55
N ILE A 454 -24.53 -0.90 8.46
CA ILE A 454 -24.29 -0.36 7.12
C ILE A 454 -25.20 0.87 6.94
N ILE A 455 -24.60 2.05 6.83
CA ILE A 455 -25.32 3.34 6.69
C ILE A 455 -25.79 3.56 5.24
N ASP A 456 -25.11 2.96 4.26
CA ASP A 456 -25.47 3.02 2.85
C ASP A 456 -26.79 2.29 2.57
N SER A 457 -27.87 3.08 2.48
CA SER A 457 -29.23 2.56 2.25
C SER A 457 -29.37 1.83 0.91
N THR A 458 -28.60 2.25 -0.11
CA THR A 458 -28.65 1.61 -1.42
C THR A 458 -27.99 0.24 -1.39
N LEU A 459 -26.85 0.10 -0.70
CA LEU A 459 -26.21 -1.20 -0.48
C LEU A 459 -27.13 -2.12 0.32
N THR A 460 -27.74 -1.64 1.40
CA THR A 460 -28.71 -2.43 2.18
C THR A 460 -29.90 -2.89 1.33
N ALA A 461 -30.44 -2.03 0.47
CA ALA A 461 -31.54 -2.39 -0.42
C ALA A 461 -31.15 -3.49 -1.42
N LEU A 462 -29.91 -3.45 -1.93
CA LEU A 462 -29.38 -4.49 -2.82
C LEU A 462 -29.16 -5.81 -2.07
N LEU A 463 -28.53 -5.78 -0.90
CA LEU A 463 -28.27 -6.98 -0.09
C LEU A 463 -29.56 -7.67 0.38
N GLY A 464 -30.62 -6.92 0.63
CA GLY A 464 -31.93 -7.45 1.02
C GLY A 464 -32.77 -8.01 -0.14
N ASN A 465 -32.32 -7.87 -1.39
CA ASN A 465 -33.10 -8.27 -2.57
C ASN A 465 -32.67 -9.66 -3.07
N ASN A 466 -33.57 -10.64 -2.97
CA ASN A 466 -33.32 -12.03 -3.39
C ASN A 466 -32.99 -12.22 -4.89
N ARG A 467 -33.16 -11.17 -5.71
CA ARG A 467 -32.80 -11.18 -7.14
C ARG A 467 -31.39 -10.66 -7.41
N VAL A 468 -30.69 -10.22 -6.38
CA VAL A 468 -29.32 -9.72 -6.42
C VAL A 468 -28.39 -10.79 -5.87
N VAL A 469 -27.32 -11.07 -6.60
CA VAL A 469 -26.18 -11.84 -6.09
C VAL A 469 -24.97 -10.92 -6.12
N MET A 470 -24.38 -10.68 -4.96
CA MET A 470 -23.22 -9.80 -4.82
C MET A 470 -22.02 -10.56 -4.26
N THR A 471 -20.86 -10.34 -4.86
CA THR A 471 -19.56 -10.77 -4.34
C THR A 471 -18.65 -9.55 -4.16
N ALA A 472 -17.71 -9.63 -3.21
CA ALA A 472 -16.94 -8.47 -2.77
C ALA A 472 -15.65 -8.28 -3.59
N HIS A 473 -15.78 -7.97 -4.88
CA HIS A 473 -14.69 -7.71 -5.83
C HIS A 473 -13.66 -8.84 -5.86
N GLN A 474 -14.16 -10.07 -6.01
CA GLN A 474 -13.38 -11.31 -5.96
C GLN A 474 -13.26 -12.00 -7.33
N ALA A 475 -13.71 -11.40 -8.43
CA ALA A 475 -13.65 -12.03 -9.76
C ALA A 475 -12.23 -12.38 -10.19
N PHE A 476 -11.21 -11.72 -9.63
CA PHE A 476 -9.81 -12.04 -9.86
C PHE A 476 -9.28 -13.19 -8.98
N PHE A 477 -10.01 -13.63 -7.97
CA PHE A 477 -9.49 -14.39 -6.84
C PHE A 477 -9.44 -15.89 -7.12
N THR A 478 -8.61 -16.30 -8.08
CA THR A 478 -8.29 -17.71 -8.39
C THR A 478 -6.83 -18.02 -8.09
N ARG A 479 -6.49 -19.31 -7.95
CA ARG A 479 -5.10 -19.74 -7.69
C ARG A 479 -4.15 -19.22 -8.77
N GLU A 480 -4.52 -19.39 -10.03
CA GLU A 480 -3.72 -18.99 -11.19
C GLU A 480 -3.51 -17.48 -11.25
N ALA A 481 -4.56 -16.71 -10.93
CA ALA A 481 -4.50 -15.25 -10.91
C ALA A 481 -3.61 -14.74 -9.77
N ILE A 482 -3.77 -15.28 -8.56
CA ILE A 482 -2.95 -14.92 -7.42
C ILE A 482 -1.49 -15.30 -7.67
N ASP A 483 -1.22 -16.50 -8.17
CA ASP A 483 0.14 -16.93 -8.53
C ASP A 483 0.77 -15.99 -9.56
N LYS A 484 0.00 -15.56 -10.55
CA LYS A 484 0.49 -14.59 -11.55
C LYS A 484 0.71 -13.20 -10.95
N ILE A 485 -0.14 -12.73 -10.02
CA ILE A 485 0.04 -11.46 -9.32
C ILE A 485 1.34 -11.46 -8.53
N VAL A 486 1.56 -12.49 -7.71
CA VAL A 486 2.73 -12.59 -6.83
C VAL A 486 4.00 -12.68 -7.68
N SER A 487 4.06 -13.62 -8.62
CA SER A 487 5.24 -13.81 -9.49
C SER A 487 5.57 -12.56 -10.31
N THR A 488 4.58 -11.90 -10.91
CA THR A 488 4.79 -10.66 -11.68
C THR A 488 5.23 -9.50 -10.77
N THR A 489 4.72 -9.42 -9.54
CA THR A 489 5.13 -8.40 -8.57
C THR A 489 6.59 -8.58 -8.18
N ILE A 490 7.01 -9.82 -7.89
CA ILE A 490 8.41 -10.15 -7.58
C ILE A 490 9.31 -9.88 -8.79
N GLU A 491 8.89 -10.26 -10.00
CA GLU A 491 9.61 -9.98 -11.24
C GLU A 491 9.77 -8.47 -11.49
N ASN A 492 8.74 -7.66 -11.23
CA ASN A 492 8.85 -6.21 -11.34
C ASN A 492 9.86 -5.63 -10.34
N ILE A 493 9.95 -6.18 -9.12
CA ILE A 493 10.93 -5.79 -8.10
C ILE A 493 12.35 -6.18 -8.53
N ASP A 494 12.50 -7.37 -9.12
CA ASP A 494 13.77 -7.85 -9.69
C ASP A 494 14.23 -6.98 -10.87
N ASN A 495 13.33 -6.67 -11.80
CA ASN A 495 13.61 -5.73 -12.89
C ASN A 495 14.03 -4.35 -12.36
N PHE A 496 13.47 -3.89 -11.24
CA PHE A 496 13.90 -2.66 -10.60
C PHE A 496 15.29 -2.77 -9.96
N SER A 497 15.69 -3.91 -9.41
CA SER A 497 17.02 -4.08 -8.80
C SER A 497 18.15 -4.03 -9.82
N THR A 498 17.90 -4.43 -11.06
CA THR A 498 18.91 -4.38 -12.16
C THR A 498 19.26 -2.95 -12.60
N GLY A 499 18.53 -1.94 -12.13
CA GLY A 499 18.78 -0.53 -12.43
C GLY A 499 17.80 0.08 -13.42
N LEU A 500 16.83 -0.69 -13.95
CA LEU A 500 15.78 -0.16 -14.82
C LEU A 500 14.91 0.86 -14.06
N ARG A 501 14.58 1.97 -14.72
CA ARG A 501 13.76 3.05 -14.15
C ARG A 501 12.75 3.53 -15.17
N GLY A 502 11.67 4.14 -14.67
CA GLY A 502 10.68 4.77 -15.52
C GLY A 502 10.08 3.81 -16.55
N LYS A 503 10.05 4.22 -17.82
CA LYS A 503 9.53 3.44 -18.95
C LYS A 503 10.32 2.17 -19.28
N ASP A 504 11.55 2.04 -18.80
CA ASP A 504 12.38 0.87 -19.06
C ASP A 504 11.96 -0.33 -18.19
N LEU A 505 11.16 -0.09 -17.15
CA LEU A 505 10.57 -1.16 -16.34
C LEU A 505 9.39 -1.80 -17.08
N PRO A 506 9.39 -3.14 -17.22
CA PRO A 506 8.20 -3.86 -17.62
C PRO A 506 7.04 -3.50 -16.68
N ASN A 507 5.87 -3.24 -17.26
CA ASN A 507 4.65 -2.86 -16.53
C ASN A 507 4.73 -1.51 -15.78
N SER A 508 5.66 -0.62 -16.15
CA SER A 508 5.70 0.73 -15.60
C SER A 508 4.46 1.54 -15.96
N ILE A 509 4.00 2.36 -15.01
CA ILE A 509 2.96 3.37 -15.23
C ILE A 509 3.59 4.73 -15.61
N CYS A 510 4.85 5.00 -15.24
CA CYS A 510 5.49 6.31 -15.46
C CYS A 510 7.00 6.28 -15.67
#